data_AF-A0A9W6KMJ7-F1
#
_entry.id   AF-A0A9W6KMJ7-F1
#
_cell.length_a   1.000
_cell.length_b   1.000
_cell.length_c   1.000
_cell.angle_alpha   90.00
_cell.angle_beta   90.00
_cell.angle_gamma   90.00
#
_symmetry.space_group_name_H-M   'P 1'
#
loop_
_entity.id
_entity.type
_entity.pdbx_description
1 polymer ?
#
loop_
_entity_poly.entity_id
_entity_poly.type
_entity_poly.pdbx_seq_one_letter_code
_entity_poly.pdbx_strand_id
1 'polypeptide(L)'
;MNIERLRTPFFIIALVAMALVVCVELGEHLIVGGFDAGTALTDQAAGAGLQVPAGGQVERPAGLGVPYLALVDVVALFTVALMAAGLVVPAKLQGRLQGIVTLVFAVLLVLAAIGLLVLAVAKLILMVTLLLAFPFGTIAYLIGFGFFPRGTATVILSLIMFLKFVFAGSLAAAQQRFLQNKGLVALVLTSLLCTVAVSFLHGVVPGVLASITDAVAGIVCAVAAIVWAVVLLVGAVVGIVTAAKATADEARSTALAVAT
;
A
#
# COMPACT_ATOMS: atom_id res chain seq x y z
N MET A 1 -7.59 -30.51 -23.27
CA MET A 1 -7.17 -29.14 -22.92
C MET A 1 -6.67 -29.19 -21.48
N ASN A 2 -5.36 -29.02 -21.25
CA ASN A 2 -4.76 -29.21 -19.92
C ASN A 2 -5.32 -28.18 -18.95
N ILE A 3 -5.88 -28.64 -17.82
CA ILE A 3 -6.45 -27.80 -16.73
C ILE A 3 -5.48 -26.69 -16.29
N GLU A 4 -4.17 -26.92 -16.39
CA GLU A 4 -3.13 -25.95 -16.07
C GLU A 4 -3.15 -24.71 -16.98
N ARG A 5 -3.41 -24.87 -18.29
CA ARG A 5 -3.49 -23.72 -19.23
C ARG A 5 -4.71 -22.84 -19.00
N LEU A 6 -5.78 -23.38 -18.40
CA LEU A 6 -7.01 -22.63 -18.12
C LEU A 6 -6.86 -21.68 -16.92
N ARG A 7 -5.89 -21.94 -16.03
CA ARG A 7 -5.70 -21.21 -14.77
C ARG A 7 -4.70 -20.07 -14.89
N THR A 8 -3.76 -20.17 -15.82
CA THR A 8 -2.80 -19.13 -16.16
C THR A 8 -3.43 -17.75 -16.45
N PRO A 9 -4.52 -17.61 -17.25
CA PRO A 9 -5.11 -16.30 -17.51
C PRO A 9 -5.65 -15.64 -16.24
N PHE A 10 -6.30 -16.38 -15.35
CA PHE A 10 -6.78 -15.85 -14.06
C PHE A 10 -5.64 -15.34 -13.18
N PHE A 11 -4.50 -16.05 -13.18
CA PHE A 11 -3.33 -15.63 -12.42
C PHE A 11 -2.72 -14.33 -12.99
N ILE A 12 -2.65 -14.21 -14.32
CA ILE A 12 -2.17 -12.98 -14.97
C ILE A 12 -3.12 -11.81 -14.67
N ILE A 13 -4.43 -12.03 -14.73
CA ILE A 13 -5.43 -11.01 -14.37
C ILE A 13 -5.24 -10.55 -12.92
N ALA A 14 -5.00 -11.49 -11.98
CA ALA A 14 -4.71 -11.14 -10.59
C ALA A 14 -3.47 -10.25 -10.47
N LEU A 15 -2.37 -10.65 -11.13
CA LEU A 15 -1.12 -9.88 -11.10
C LEU A 15 -1.30 -8.47 -11.67
N VAL A 16 -1.99 -8.35 -12.81
CA VAL A 16 -2.26 -7.06 -13.46
C VAL A 16 -3.17 -6.20 -12.59
N ALA A 17 -4.25 -6.76 -12.04
CA ALA A 17 -5.16 -6.03 -11.16
C ALA A 17 -4.42 -5.48 -9.94
N MET A 18 -3.58 -6.28 -9.30
CA MET A 18 -2.80 -5.84 -8.14
C MET A 18 -1.74 -4.79 -8.50
N ALA A 19 -1.11 -4.93 -9.68
CA ALA A 19 -0.18 -3.91 -10.17
C ALA A 19 -0.89 -2.58 -10.42
N LEU A 20 -2.08 -2.61 -11.01
CA LEU A 20 -2.91 -1.41 -11.22
C LEU A 20 -3.32 -0.77 -9.90
N VAL A 21 -3.66 -1.55 -8.87
CA VAL A 21 -3.94 -1.01 -7.53
C VAL A 21 -2.76 -0.19 -7.02
N VAL A 22 -1.55 -0.78 -7.00
CA VAL A 22 -0.35 -0.08 -6.51
C VAL A 22 -0.05 1.16 -7.37
N CYS A 23 -0.22 1.09 -8.69
CA CYS A 23 -0.05 2.24 -9.58
C CYS A 23 -1.06 3.36 -9.27
N VAL A 24 -2.32 3.04 -8.98
CA VAL A 24 -3.34 4.03 -8.61
C VAL A 24 -3.03 4.66 -7.25
N GLU A 25 -2.62 3.87 -6.27
CA GLU A 25 -2.29 4.35 -4.92
C GLU A 25 -1.07 5.28 -4.92
N LEU A 26 -0.02 4.95 -5.68
CA LEU A 26 1.17 5.80 -5.81
C LEU A 26 0.93 6.99 -6.76
N GLY A 27 0.09 6.81 -7.76
CA GLY A 27 -0.14 7.76 -8.86
C GLY A 27 -1.35 8.67 -8.70
N GLU A 28 -2.07 8.63 -7.57
CA GLU A 28 -3.32 9.39 -7.41
C GLU A 28 -3.14 10.90 -7.70
N HIS A 29 -2.00 11.46 -7.33
CA HIS A 29 -1.68 12.87 -7.57
C HIS A 29 -1.57 13.22 -9.08
N LEU A 30 -1.16 12.26 -9.91
CA LEU A 30 -1.11 12.41 -11.37
C LEU A 30 -2.49 12.25 -12.01
N ILE A 31 -3.32 11.35 -11.47
CA ILE A 31 -4.66 11.03 -12.01
C ILE A 31 -5.64 12.16 -11.71
N VAL A 32 -5.54 12.70 -10.50
CA VAL A 32 -6.49 13.68 -9.98
C VAL A 32 -6.14 15.09 -10.47
N GLY A 33 -4.87 15.36 -10.80
CA GLY A 33 -4.39 16.71 -11.06
C GLY A 33 -4.40 17.53 -9.77
N GLY A 34 -3.37 18.33 -9.52
CA GLY A 34 -3.33 19.21 -8.35
C GLY A 34 -4.50 20.21 -8.41
N PHE A 35 -5.59 19.92 -7.71
CA PHE A 35 -6.73 20.84 -7.63
C PHE A 35 -6.31 22.03 -6.78
N ASP A 36 -6.23 23.19 -7.41
CA ASP A 36 -6.03 24.47 -6.75
C ASP A 36 -7.16 24.66 -5.74
N ALA A 37 -6.84 24.73 -4.44
CA ALA A 37 -7.83 24.93 -3.39
C ALA A 37 -8.64 26.22 -3.63
N GLY A 38 -8.06 27.19 -4.37
CA GLY A 38 -8.75 28.39 -4.83
C GLY A 38 -9.99 28.08 -5.66
N THR A 39 -9.93 27.14 -6.61
CA THR A 39 -11.06 26.82 -7.50
C THR A 39 -12.26 26.25 -6.73
N ALA A 40 -12.04 25.29 -5.84
CA ALA A 40 -13.11 24.71 -5.02
C ALA A 40 -13.73 25.73 -4.04
N LEU A 41 -12.92 26.66 -3.52
CA LEU A 41 -13.40 27.75 -2.67
C LEU A 41 -14.24 28.75 -3.48
N THR A 42 -13.82 29.04 -4.72
CA THR A 42 -14.52 29.94 -5.64
C THR A 42 -15.87 29.34 -6.05
N ASP A 43 -15.93 28.04 -6.33
CA ASP A 43 -17.17 27.33 -6.67
C ASP A 43 -18.16 27.29 -5.50
N GLN A 44 -17.68 27.05 -4.27
CA GLN A 44 -18.53 27.07 -3.08
C GLN A 44 -19.01 28.48 -2.72
N ALA A 45 -18.14 29.48 -2.84
CA ALA A 45 -18.50 30.87 -2.61
C ALA A 45 -19.48 31.39 -3.67
N ALA A 46 -19.31 31.01 -4.94
CA ALA A 46 -20.27 31.30 -5.99
C ALA A 46 -21.64 30.67 -5.71
N GLY A 47 -21.68 29.42 -5.23
CA GLY A 47 -22.90 28.76 -4.78
C GLY A 47 -23.58 29.44 -3.58
N ALA A 48 -22.82 30.18 -2.77
CA ALA A 48 -23.32 30.98 -1.65
C ALA A 48 -23.56 32.47 -1.99
N GLY A 49 -23.36 32.88 -3.26
CA GLY A 49 -23.51 34.26 -3.72
C GLY A 49 -22.41 35.23 -3.24
N LEU A 50 -21.27 34.71 -2.79
CA LEU A 50 -20.14 35.48 -2.29
C LEU A 50 -19.06 35.65 -3.37
N GLN A 51 -18.55 36.87 -3.54
CA GLN A 51 -17.43 37.15 -4.44
C GLN A 51 -16.11 36.93 -3.69
N VAL A 52 -15.28 36.01 -4.20
CA VAL A 52 -13.93 35.77 -3.68
C VAL A 52 -12.94 36.61 -4.50
N PRO A 53 -12.13 37.48 -3.88
CA PRO A 53 -11.06 38.19 -4.57
C PRO A 53 -10.08 37.21 -5.20
N ALA A 54 -9.70 37.41 -6.46
CA ALA A 54 -8.70 36.59 -7.13
C ALA A 54 -7.34 36.77 -6.44
N GLY A 55 -6.91 35.80 -5.63
CA GLY A 55 -5.65 35.92 -4.91
C GLY A 55 -5.19 34.61 -4.25
N GLY A 56 -4.15 34.02 -4.85
CA GLY A 56 -3.31 32.99 -4.26
C GLY A 56 -3.63 31.57 -4.74
N GLN A 57 -2.70 30.98 -5.51
CA GLN A 57 -2.68 29.53 -5.71
C GLN A 57 -2.29 28.90 -4.36
N VAL A 58 -3.28 28.43 -3.62
CA VAL A 58 -3.02 27.69 -2.38
C VAL A 58 -2.83 26.24 -2.79
N GLU A 59 -1.56 25.86 -2.94
CA GLU A 59 -1.20 24.48 -3.25
C GLU A 59 -1.64 23.58 -2.08
N ARG A 60 -2.51 22.63 -2.40
CA ARG A 60 -3.18 21.80 -1.42
C ARG A 60 -2.26 20.65 -1.01
N PRO A 61 -2.07 20.39 0.30
CA PRO A 61 -1.30 19.23 0.74
C PRO A 61 -1.99 17.94 0.27
N ALA A 62 -1.25 17.06 -0.39
CA ALA A 62 -1.74 15.75 -0.81
C ALA A 62 -2.23 14.90 0.39
N GLY A 63 -3.23 14.07 0.15
CA GLY A 63 -3.68 13.05 1.10
C GLY A 63 -2.56 12.05 1.40
N LEU A 64 -2.56 11.52 2.62
CA LEU A 64 -1.64 10.48 3.08
C LEU A 64 -2.30 9.10 3.12
N GLY A 65 -3.62 9.01 3.35
CA GLY A 65 -4.28 7.73 3.57
C GLY A 65 -4.15 6.77 2.39
N VAL A 66 -4.44 7.25 1.17
CA VAL A 66 -4.42 6.41 -0.04
C VAL A 66 -3.01 5.99 -0.43
N PRO A 67 -1.98 6.88 -0.52
CA PRO A 67 -0.64 6.45 -0.90
C PRO A 67 -0.03 5.46 0.11
N TYR A 68 -0.45 5.51 1.37
CA TYR A 68 0.05 4.61 2.41
C TYR A 68 -0.56 3.20 2.30
N LEU A 69 -1.70 3.02 1.61
CA LEU A 69 -2.20 1.69 1.27
C LEU A 69 -1.21 0.92 0.39
N ALA A 70 -0.44 1.63 -0.45
CA ALA A 70 0.59 1.04 -1.30
C ALA A 70 1.64 0.27 -0.51
N LEU A 71 1.89 0.66 0.76
CA LEU A 71 2.84 -0.05 1.62
C LEU A 71 2.38 -1.47 1.95
N VAL A 72 1.07 -1.72 2.05
CA VAL A 72 0.51 -3.05 2.29
C VAL A 72 0.35 -3.80 0.97
N ASP A 73 -0.05 -3.08 -0.08
CA ASP A 73 -0.41 -3.66 -1.36
C ASP A 73 0.80 -4.07 -2.20
N VAL A 74 1.90 -3.36 -2.07
CA VAL A 74 3.17 -3.77 -2.67
C VAL A 74 3.64 -5.11 -2.10
N VAL A 75 3.29 -5.45 -0.86
CA VAL A 75 3.59 -6.76 -0.25
C VAL A 75 2.78 -7.87 -0.91
N ALA A 76 1.50 -7.60 -1.21
CA ALA A 76 0.62 -8.53 -1.93
C ALA A 76 1.17 -8.77 -3.34
N LEU A 77 1.46 -7.69 -4.06
CA LEU A 77 2.01 -7.72 -5.41
C LEU A 77 3.34 -8.47 -5.44
N PHE A 78 4.25 -8.15 -4.53
CA PHE A 78 5.55 -8.81 -4.40
C PHE A 78 5.39 -10.31 -4.16
N THR A 79 4.50 -10.71 -3.25
CA THR A 79 4.28 -12.12 -2.91
C THR A 79 3.75 -12.90 -4.12
N VAL A 80 2.77 -12.34 -4.83
CA VAL A 80 2.20 -12.98 -6.03
C VAL A 80 3.20 -12.96 -7.19
N ALA A 81 4.00 -11.91 -7.34
CA ALA A 81 5.07 -11.84 -8.34
C ALA A 81 6.16 -12.90 -8.08
N LEU A 82 6.53 -13.16 -6.82
CA LEU A 82 7.46 -14.25 -6.49
C LEU A 82 6.86 -15.62 -6.83
N MET A 83 5.57 -15.83 -6.60
CA MET A 83 4.87 -17.05 -7.04
C MET A 83 4.91 -17.19 -8.57
N ALA A 84 4.71 -16.09 -9.30
CA ALA A 84 4.79 -16.05 -10.76
C ALA A 84 6.21 -16.39 -11.25
N ALA A 85 7.23 -15.80 -10.63
CA ALA A 85 8.63 -16.02 -10.97
C ALA A 85 9.02 -17.49 -10.80
N GLY A 86 8.45 -18.19 -9.82
CA GLY A 86 8.63 -19.63 -9.61
C GLY A 86 8.21 -20.51 -10.78
N LEU A 87 7.40 -20.01 -11.72
CA LEU A 87 7.01 -20.77 -12.92
C LEU A 87 8.08 -20.73 -14.00
N VAL A 88 9.00 -19.77 -13.96
CA VAL A 88 10.04 -19.55 -14.96
C VAL A 88 11.42 -19.94 -14.40
N VAL A 89 11.63 -19.71 -13.10
CA VAL A 89 12.93 -19.94 -12.45
C VAL A 89 13.10 -21.41 -12.07
N PRO A 90 14.24 -22.05 -12.40
CA PRO A 90 14.53 -23.42 -11.99
C PRO A 90 14.51 -23.60 -10.47
N ALA A 91 13.92 -24.70 -9.98
CA ALA A 91 13.72 -24.98 -8.56
C ALA A 91 14.99 -24.90 -7.69
N LYS A 92 16.17 -25.20 -8.26
CA LYS A 92 17.47 -25.12 -7.58
C LYS A 92 17.89 -23.69 -7.23
N LEU A 93 17.52 -22.71 -8.07
CA LEU A 93 17.85 -21.30 -7.88
C LEU A 93 16.77 -20.55 -7.10
N GLN A 94 15.52 -21.01 -7.20
CA GLN A 94 14.35 -20.33 -6.65
C GLN A 94 14.47 -20.10 -5.14
N GLY A 95 14.83 -21.11 -4.35
CA GLY A 95 14.90 -20.97 -2.89
C GLY A 95 15.93 -19.95 -2.41
N ARG A 96 17.12 -19.94 -3.01
CA ARG A 96 18.21 -19.00 -2.64
C ARG A 96 17.89 -17.57 -3.07
N LEU A 97 17.47 -17.40 -4.33
CA LEU A 97 17.16 -16.09 -4.88
C LEU A 97 15.95 -15.47 -4.18
N GLN A 98 14.91 -16.27 -3.92
CA GLN A 98 13.71 -15.81 -3.22
C GLN A 98 14.02 -15.32 -1.81
N GLY A 99 14.88 -16.02 -1.05
CA GLY A 99 15.30 -15.59 0.28
C GLY A 99 16.00 -14.23 0.27
N ILE A 100 16.97 -14.05 -0.63
CA ILE A 100 17.72 -12.78 -0.76
C ILE A 100 16.80 -11.64 -1.22
N VAL A 101 15.99 -11.87 -2.25
CA VAL A 101 15.07 -10.85 -2.78
C VAL A 101 14.02 -10.46 -1.73
N THR A 102 13.50 -11.43 -0.97
CA THR A 102 12.56 -11.15 0.13
C THR A 102 13.23 -10.38 1.27
N LEU A 103 14.49 -10.69 1.60
CA LEU A 103 15.24 -9.95 2.61
C LEU A 103 15.41 -8.48 2.20
N VAL A 104 15.89 -8.23 0.98
CA VAL A 104 16.10 -6.88 0.46
C VAL A 104 14.78 -6.11 0.44
N PHE A 105 13.72 -6.73 -0.09
CA PHE A 105 12.39 -6.13 -0.12
C PHE A 105 11.87 -5.81 1.29
N ALA A 106 11.99 -6.73 2.25
CA ALA A 106 11.54 -6.52 3.62
C ALA A 106 12.31 -5.38 4.30
N VAL A 107 13.63 -5.29 4.12
CA VAL A 107 14.43 -4.19 4.66
C VAL A 107 13.99 -2.84 4.08
N LEU A 108 13.84 -2.76 2.75
CA LEU A 108 13.38 -1.53 2.10
C LEU A 108 11.97 -1.14 2.55
N LEU A 109 11.07 -2.12 2.72
CA LEU A 109 9.72 -1.90 3.20
C LEU A 109 9.71 -1.39 4.64
N VAL A 110 10.53 -1.95 5.55
CA VAL A 110 10.68 -1.44 6.92
C VAL A 110 11.15 0.01 6.91
N LEU A 111 12.20 0.32 6.15
CA LEU A 111 12.75 1.68 6.08
C LEU A 111 11.74 2.68 5.52
N ALA A 112 11.06 2.33 4.43
CA ALA A 112 10.04 3.17 3.82
C ALA A 112 8.84 3.38 4.77
N ALA A 113 8.34 2.31 5.40
CA ALA A 113 7.20 2.40 6.29
C ALA A 113 7.51 3.19 7.56
N ILE A 114 8.71 3.07 8.14
CA ILE A 114 9.14 3.89 9.28
C ILE A 114 9.28 5.35 8.87
N GLY A 115 9.94 5.65 7.74
CA GLY A 115 10.10 7.02 7.27
C GLY A 115 8.76 7.72 7.02
N LEU A 116 7.84 7.02 6.36
CA LEU A 116 6.48 7.49 6.13
C LEU A 116 5.66 7.58 7.42
N LEU A 117 5.83 6.68 8.37
CA LEU A 117 5.18 6.77 9.69
C LEU A 117 5.60 8.05 10.42
N VAL A 118 6.90 8.35 10.45
CA VAL A 118 7.42 9.59 11.07
C VAL A 118 6.85 10.82 10.38
N LEU A 119 6.80 10.84 9.04
CA LEU A 119 6.20 11.93 8.28
C LEU A 119 4.71 12.11 8.59
N ALA A 120 3.95 11.03 8.67
CA ALA A 120 2.52 11.08 8.97
C ALA A 120 2.26 11.59 10.39
N VAL A 121 3.04 11.13 11.38
CA VAL A 121 2.97 11.62 12.77
C VAL A 121 3.35 13.10 12.86
N ALA A 122 4.42 13.52 12.19
CA ALA A 122 4.82 14.93 12.16
C ALA A 122 3.74 15.82 11.54
N LYS A 123 3.15 15.39 10.41
CA LYS A 123 2.05 16.10 9.76
C LYS A 123 0.82 16.15 10.67
N LEU A 124 0.48 15.05 11.33
CA LEU A 124 -0.64 14.99 12.28
C LEU A 124 -0.45 15.97 13.45
N ILE A 125 0.73 15.99 14.07
CA ILE A 125 1.05 16.94 15.15
C ILE A 125 0.90 18.38 14.65
N LEU A 126 1.50 18.70 13.50
CA LEU A 126 1.39 20.04 12.89
C LEU A 126 -0.07 20.45 12.69
N MET A 127 -0.90 19.56 12.16
CA MET A 127 -2.32 19.83 11.89
C MET A 127 -3.12 20.07 13.17
N VAL A 128 -2.92 19.23 14.19
CA VAL A 128 -3.60 19.38 15.50
C VAL A 128 -3.13 20.65 16.21
N THR A 129 -1.83 20.94 16.20
CA THR A 129 -1.28 22.16 16.79
C THR A 129 -1.83 23.41 16.12
N LEU A 130 -1.88 23.45 14.79
CA LEU A 130 -2.47 24.58 14.07
C LEU A 130 -3.95 24.74 14.42
N LEU A 131 -4.74 23.65 14.38
CA LEU A 131 -6.17 23.72 14.69
C LEU A 131 -6.45 24.30 16.09
N LEU A 132 -5.67 23.90 17.10
CA LEU A 132 -5.83 24.33 18.49
C LEU A 132 -5.22 25.70 18.81
N ALA A 133 -4.34 26.23 17.96
CA ALA A 133 -3.66 27.51 18.17
C ALA A 133 -4.56 28.70 17.77
N PHE A 134 -5.63 28.93 18.53
CA PHE A 134 -6.57 30.02 18.28
C PHE A 134 -5.93 31.40 18.55
N PRO A 135 -6.21 32.44 17.72
CA PRO A 135 -7.01 32.41 16.49
C PRO A 135 -6.20 32.13 15.21
N PHE A 136 -4.93 32.53 15.19
CA PHE A 136 -4.15 32.58 13.94
C PHE A 136 -3.74 31.20 13.40
N GLY A 137 -3.42 30.25 14.28
CA GLY A 137 -3.13 28.89 13.87
C GLY A 137 -4.36 28.18 13.30
N THR A 138 -5.54 28.40 13.90
CA THR A 138 -6.80 27.85 13.38
C THR A 138 -7.08 28.38 11.97
N ILE A 139 -6.84 29.67 11.73
CA ILE A 139 -6.95 30.27 10.38
C ILE A 139 -5.97 29.58 9.42
N ALA A 140 -4.70 29.42 9.81
CA ALA A 140 -3.70 28.74 8.99
C ALA A 140 -4.08 27.28 8.68
N TYR A 141 -4.64 26.57 9.66
CA TYR A 141 -5.18 25.22 9.49
C TYR A 141 -6.32 25.20 8.45
N LEU A 142 -7.28 26.11 8.58
CA LEU A 142 -8.43 26.16 7.67
C LEU A 142 -8.01 26.46 6.23
N ILE A 143 -7.02 27.35 6.05
CA ILE A 143 -6.46 27.68 4.74
C ILE A 143 -5.72 26.47 4.13
N GLY A 144 -4.84 25.82 4.90
CA GLY A 144 -3.99 24.75 4.37
C GLY A 144 -4.66 23.37 4.30
N PHE A 145 -5.54 23.06 5.24
CA PHE A 145 -6.05 21.70 5.46
C PHE A 145 -7.57 21.62 5.67
N GLY A 146 -8.27 22.76 5.79
CA GLY A 146 -9.71 22.81 6.09
C GLY A 146 -10.60 22.24 4.98
N PHE A 147 -10.05 22.07 3.77
CA PHE A 147 -10.74 21.46 2.65
C PHE A 147 -10.09 20.12 2.31
N PHE A 148 -10.84 19.02 2.41
CA PHE A 148 -10.43 17.68 1.95
C PHE A 148 -11.31 17.18 0.78
N PRO A 149 -10.76 16.67 -0.33
CA PRO A 149 -11.53 16.30 -1.53
C PRO A 149 -12.14 14.91 -1.37
N ARG A 150 -13.14 14.80 -0.49
CA ARG A 150 -13.78 13.50 -0.19
C ARG A 150 -14.38 12.83 -1.42
N GLY A 151 -14.95 13.60 -2.36
CA GLY A 151 -15.53 13.04 -3.58
C GLY A 151 -14.49 12.29 -4.40
N THR A 152 -13.36 12.95 -4.67
CA THR A 152 -12.24 12.34 -5.39
C THR A 152 -11.65 11.15 -4.64
N ALA A 153 -11.40 11.29 -3.34
CA ALA A 153 -10.92 10.20 -2.50
C ALA A 153 -11.87 8.99 -2.58
N THR A 154 -13.18 9.22 -2.47
CA THR A 154 -14.20 8.17 -2.57
C THR A 154 -14.16 7.44 -3.91
N VAL A 155 -14.00 8.17 -5.03
CA VAL A 155 -13.88 7.57 -6.36
C VAL A 155 -12.62 6.69 -6.46
N ILE A 156 -11.48 7.20 -6.01
CA ILE A 156 -10.20 6.46 -6.01
C ILE A 156 -10.31 5.22 -5.13
N LEU A 157 -10.79 5.34 -3.89
CA LEU A 157 -10.95 4.19 -3.00
C LEU A 157 -11.94 3.16 -3.55
N SER A 158 -13.02 3.59 -4.20
CA SER A 158 -13.99 2.67 -4.82
C SER A 158 -13.35 1.89 -5.96
N LEU A 159 -12.54 2.56 -6.79
CA LEU A 159 -11.77 1.92 -7.85
C LEU A 159 -10.74 0.92 -7.29
N ILE A 160 -9.97 1.32 -6.28
CA ILE A 160 -9.00 0.47 -5.59
C ILE A 160 -9.70 -0.76 -5.01
N MET A 161 -10.82 -0.56 -4.31
CA MET A 161 -11.59 -1.65 -3.72
C MET A 161 -12.11 -2.63 -4.78
N PHE A 162 -12.65 -2.11 -5.88
CA PHE A 162 -13.08 -2.94 -7.01
C PHE A 162 -11.93 -3.78 -7.57
N LEU A 163 -10.77 -3.17 -7.82
CA LEU A 163 -9.59 -3.88 -8.30
C LEU A 163 -9.08 -4.93 -7.30
N LYS A 164 -9.14 -4.66 -5.99
CA LYS A 164 -8.80 -5.64 -4.94
C LYS A 164 -9.74 -6.84 -4.93
N PHE A 165 -11.05 -6.63 -5.17
CA PHE A 165 -11.99 -7.74 -5.33
C PHE A 165 -11.71 -8.55 -6.60
N VAL A 166 -11.40 -7.89 -7.72
CA VAL A 166 -10.98 -8.57 -8.95
C VAL A 166 -9.71 -9.40 -8.70
N PHE A 167 -8.72 -8.82 -8.04
CA PHE A 167 -7.49 -9.51 -7.63
C PHE A 167 -7.79 -10.73 -6.75
N ALA A 168 -8.54 -10.56 -5.66
CA ALA A 168 -8.84 -11.64 -4.73
C ALA A 168 -9.65 -12.78 -5.39
N GLY A 169 -10.66 -12.43 -6.18
CA GLY A 169 -11.51 -13.40 -6.89
C GLY A 169 -10.74 -14.16 -7.98
N SER A 170 -9.96 -13.44 -8.79
CA SER A 170 -9.14 -14.05 -9.85
C SER A 170 -8.03 -14.93 -9.27
N LEU A 171 -7.41 -14.53 -8.16
CA LEU A 171 -6.37 -15.33 -7.51
C LEU A 171 -6.93 -16.60 -6.86
N ALA A 172 -8.11 -16.52 -6.24
CA ALA A 172 -8.83 -17.68 -5.72
C ALA A 172 -9.23 -18.67 -6.84
N ALA A 173 -9.68 -18.15 -7.99
CA ALA A 173 -9.98 -18.97 -9.17
C ALA A 173 -8.71 -19.58 -9.80
N ALA A 174 -7.59 -18.84 -9.79
CA ALA A 174 -6.32 -19.27 -10.34
C ALA A 174 -5.72 -20.43 -9.56
N GLN A 175 -5.61 -20.35 -8.22
CA GLN A 175 -5.04 -21.43 -7.41
C GLN A 175 -5.76 -21.66 -6.08
N GLN A 176 -6.47 -22.78 -5.90
CA GLN A 176 -7.05 -23.13 -4.58
C GLN A 176 -6.00 -23.27 -3.45
N ARG A 177 -4.74 -23.61 -3.79
CA ARG A 177 -3.63 -23.63 -2.83
C ARG A 177 -3.34 -22.23 -2.24
N PHE A 178 -3.75 -21.16 -2.91
CA PHE A 178 -3.74 -19.80 -2.37
C PHE A 178 -4.56 -19.71 -1.07
N LEU A 179 -5.80 -20.24 -1.08
CA LEU A 179 -6.69 -20.21 0.08
C LEU A 179 -6.15 -21.06 1.24
N GLN A 180 -5.29 -22.03 0.94
CA GLN A 180 -4.58 -22.82 1.95
C GLN A 180 -3.39 -22.08 2.55
N ASN A 181 -2.83 -21.09 1.84
CA ASN A 181 -1.76 -20.24 2.34
C ASN A 181 -2.33 -19.14 3.25
N LYS A 182 -2.43 -19.45 4.54
CA LYS A 182 -2.95 -18.55 5.58
C LYS A 182 -2.26 -17.18 5.59
N GLY A 183 -0.96 -17.13 5.30
CA GLY A 183 -0.20 -15.88 5.26
C GLY A 183 -0.70 -14.97 4.15
N LEU A 184 -0.84 -15.51 2.94
CA LEU A 184 -1.31 -14.71 1.82
C LEU A 184 -2.79 -14.32 1.93
N VAL A 185 -3.64 -15.21 2.46
CA VAL A 185 -5.05 -14.87 2.77
C VAL A 185 -5.12 -13.73 3.80
N ALA A 186 -4.34 -13.81 4.88
CA ALA A 186 -4.28 -12.75 5.89
C ALA A 186 -3.79 -11.42 5.29
N LEU A 187 -2.86 -11.46 4.33
CA LEU A 187 -2.35 -10.27 3.66
C LEU A 187 -3.45 -9.60 2.80
N VAL A 188 -4.17 -10.39 1.99
CA VAL A 188 -5.29 -9.87 1.18
C VAL A 188 -6.39 -9.29 2.08
N LEU A 189 -6.72 -9.98 3.18
CA LEU A 189 -7.68 -9.45 4.16
C LEU A 189 -7.20 -8.16 4.82
N THR A 190 -5.91 -8.06 5.17
CA THR A 190 -5.33 -6.84 5.73
C THR A 190 -5.43 -5.68 4.74
N SER A 191 -5.07 -5.91 3.48
CA SER A 191 -5.18 -4.92 2.41
C SER A 191 -6.61 -4.42 2.21
N LEU A 192 -7.60 -5.33 2.17
CA LEU A 192 -9.01 -4.97 2.08
C LEU A 192 -9.48 -4.19 3.31
N LEU A 193 -9.12 -4.66 4.51
CA LEU A 193 -9.50 -4.01 5.77
C LEU A 193 -8.92 -2.61 5.87
N CYS A 194 -7.67 -2.40 5.46
CA CYS A 194 -7.05 -1.08 5.40
C CYS A 194 -7.84 -0.17 4.46
N THR A 195 -8.20 -0.60 3.25
CA THR A 195 -9.00 0.23 2.33
C THR A 195 -10.38 0.54 2.89
N VAL A 196 -11.05 -0.43 3.52
CA VAL A 196 -12.33 -0.19 4.22
C VAL A 196 -12.15 0.84 5.34
N ALA A 197 -11.09 0.71 6.14
CA ALA A 197 -10.80 1.63 7.23
C ALA A 197 -10.56 3.06 6.71
N VAL A 198 -9.76 3.24 5.66
CA VAL A 198 -9.54 4.58 5.05
C VAL A 198 -10.87 5.14 4.52
N SER A 199 -11.66 4.35 3.80
CA SER A 199 -12.96 4.78 3.27
C SER A 199 -13.93 5.19 4.37
N PHE A 200 -13.99 4.41 5.44
CA PHE A 200 -14.86 4.69 6.57
C PHE A 200 -14.44 5.98 7.28
N LEU A 201 -13.13 6.16 7.51
CA LEU A 201 -12.57 7.36 8.13
C LEU A 201 -12.87 8.62 7.31
N HIS A 202 -12.77 8.58 5.98
CA HIS A 202 -13.14 9.70 5.11
C HIS A 202 -14.64 9.99 5.08
N GLY A 203 -15.49 8.97 5.27
CA GLY A 203 -16.95 9.09 5.22
C GLY A 203 -17.60 9.63 6.49
N VAL A 204 -17.02 9.37 7.66
CA VAL A 204 -17.64 9.70 8.97
C VAL A 204 -17.30 11.11 9.45
N VAL A 205 -16.07 11.58 9.24
CA VAL A 205 -15.56 12.78 9.91
C VAL A 205 -15.87 14.06 9.12
N PRO A 206 -16.32 15.18 9.76
CA PRO A 206 -16.58 16.48 9.12
C PRO A 206 -15.40 17.02 8.27
N GLY A 207 -15.69 17.85 7.26
CA GLY A 207 -14.75 18.08 6.14
C GLY A 207 -13.46 18.75 6.59
N VAL A 208 -13.62 19.65 7.55
CA VAL A 208 -12.53 20.36 8.22
C VAL A 208 -11.60 19.43 8.99
N LEU A 209 -12.10 18.32 9.54
CA LEU A 209 -11.29 17.35 10.29
C LEU A 209 -10.83 16.15 9.44
N ALA A 210 -11.37 16.00 8.23
CA ALA A 210 -11.07 14.86 7.35
C ALA A 210 -9.58 14.73 7.03
N SER A 211 -8.85 15.85 6.89
CA SER A 211 -7.40 15.83 6.64
C SER A 211 -6.59 15.29 7.82
N ILE A 212 -7.06 15.51 9.07
CA ILE A 212 -6.46 14.90 10.28
C ILE A 212 -6.74 13.40 10.28
N THR A 213 -7.97 13.02 9.99
CA THR A 213 -8.37 11.61 9.94
C THR A 213 -7.65 10.83 8.85
N ASP A 214 -7.37 11.47 7.72
CA ASP A 214 -6.58 10.91 6.63
C ASP A 214 -5.13 10.63 7.06
N ALA A 215 -4.50 11.53 7.82
CA ALA A 215 -3.18 11.26 8.40
C ALA A 215 -3.20 10.08 9.39
N VAL A 216 -4.26 9.97 10.21
CA VAL A 216 -4.47 8.81 11.10
C VAL A 216 -4.62 7.52 10.30
N ALA A 217 -5.38 7.54 9.20
CA ALA A 217 -5.54 6.40 8.30
C ALA A 217 -4.19 5.96 7.72
N GLY A 218 -3.35 6.90 7.30
CA GLY A 218 -1.98 6.64 6.86
C GLY A 218 -1.13 5.98 7.95
N ILE A 219 -1.16 6.49 9.18
CA ILE A 219 -0.45 5.89 10.33
C ILE A 219 -0.85 4.42 10.53
N VAL A 220 -2.15 4.12 10.49
CA VAL A 220 -2.65 2.75 10.64
C VAL A 220 -2.12 1.83 9.52
N CYS A 221 -2.13 2.31 8.27
CA CYS A 221 -1.60 1.55 7.13
C CYS A 221 -0.08 1.32 7.24
N ALA A 222 0.69 2.33 7.66
CA ALA A 222 2.12 2.20 7.88
C ALA A 222 2.44 1.17 8.98
N VAL A 223 1.69 1.18 10.09
CA VAL A 223 1.85 0.19 11.16
C VAL A 223 1.54 -1.22 10.65
N ALA A 224 0.46 -1.40 9.89
CA ALA A 224 0.12 -2.68 9.28
C ALA A 224 1.24 -3.17 8.34
N ALA A 225 1.81 -2.28 7.53
CA ALA A 225 2.92 -2.59 6.64
C ALA A 225 4.20 -2.99 7.42
N ILE A 226 4.52 -2.30 8.53
CA ILE A 226 5.66 -2.67 9.40
C ILE A 226 5.49 -4.09 9.94
N VAL A 227 4.28 -4.44 10.41
CA VAL A 227 3.98 -5.80 10.90
C VAL A 227 4.26 -6.84 9.81
N TRP A 228 3.78 -6.60 8.59
CA TRP A 228 4.03 -7.48 7.44
C TRP A 228 5.51 -7.54 7.05
N ALA A 229 6.21 -6.42 7.10
CA ALA A 229 7.64 -6.36 6.81
C ALA A 229 8.46 -7.19 7.80
N VAL A 230 8.11 -7.15 9.09
CA VAL A 230 8.73 -8.01 10.12
C VAL A 230 8.44 -9.48 9.86
N VAL A 231 7.20 -9.84 9.50
CA VAL A 231 6.85 -11.23 9.14
C VAL A 231 7.67 -11.72 7.94
N LEU A 232 7.81 -10.90 6.90
CA LEU A 232 8.65 -11.22 5.73
C LEU A 232 10.13 -11.33 6.09
N LEU A 233 10.64 -10.46 6.96
CA LEU A 233 12.03 -10.46 7.41
C LEU A 233 12.37 -11.77 8.14
N VAL A 234 11.51 -12.20 9.07
CA VAL A 234 11.66 -13.48 9.77
C VAL A 234 11.64 -14.64 8.77
N GLY A 235 10.69 -14.64 7.84
CA GLY A 235 10.60 -15.66 6.78
C GLY A 235 11.86 -15.73 5.91
N ALA A 236 12.41 -14.58 5.53
CA ALA A 236 13.61 -14.49 4.71
C ALA A 236 14.85 -15.04 5.43
N VAL A 237 15.03 -14.70 6.72
CA VAL A 237 16.15 -15.20 7.53
C VAL A 237 16.10 -16.73 7.63
N VAL A 238 14.93 -17.30 7.93
CA VAL A 238 14.75 -18.76 8.00
C VAL A 238 15.05 -19.43 6.66
N GLY A 239 14.60 -18.83 5.56
CA GLY A 239 14.87 -19.33 4.20
C GLY A 239 16.36 -19.35 3.87
N ILE A 240 17.08 -18.28 4.19
CA ILE A 240 18.53 -18.16 3.94
C ILE A 240 19.30 -19.18 4.78
N VAL A 241 18.99 -19.33 6.07
CA VAL A 241 19.67 -20.29 6.96
C VAL A 241 19.46 -21.72 6.48
N THR A 242 18.24 -22.08 6.07
CA THR A 242 17.95 -23.41 5.52
C THR A 242 18.74 -23.67 4.24
N ALA A 243 18.79 -22.69 3.33
CA ALA A 243 19.54 -22.81 2.08
C ALA A 243 21.06 -22.92 2.31
N ALA A 244 21.60 -22.19 3.30
CA ALA A 244 23.01 -22.26 3.68
C ALA A 244 23.37 -23.65 4.23
N LYS A 245 22.52 -24.22 5.11
CA LYS A 245 22.71 -25.57 5.65
C LYS A 245 22.74 -26.64 4.55
N ALA A 246 21.78 -26.61 3.63
CA ALA A 246 21.73 -27.55 2.50
C ALA A 246 23.00 -27.49 1.64
N THR A 247 23.58 -26.30 1.47
CA THR A 247 24.82 -26.10 0.72
C THR A 247 26.03 -26.70 1.44
N ALA A 248 26.10 -26.55 2.76
CA ALA A 248 27.17 -27.11 3.57
C ALA A 248 27.15 -28.64 3.56
N ASP A 249 25.96 -29.25 3.60
CA ASP A 249 25.78 -30.69 3.54
C ASP A 249 26.20 -31.27 2.17
N GLU A 250 25.84 -30.59 1.08
CA GLU A 250 26.25 -30.96 -0.28
C GLU A 250 27.78 -30.89 -0.43
N ALA A 251 28.43 -29.83 0.06
CA ALA A 251 29.89 -29.70 0.08
C ALA A 251 30.57 -30.81 0.89
N ARG A 252 30.01 -31.15 2.06
CA ARG A 252 30.52 -32.23 2.92
C ARG A 252 30.43 -33.60 2.25
N SER A 253 29.31 -33.88 1.57
CA SER A 253 29.12 -35.14 0.84
C SER A 253 30.11 -35.29 -0.33
N THR A 254 30.37 -34.19 -1.04
CA THR A 254 31.34 -34.16 -2.15
C THR A 254 32.76 -34.38 -1.63
N ALA A 255 33.13 -33.77 -0.50
CA ALA A 255 34.44 -33.95 0.11
C ALA A 255 34.68 -35.40 0.57
N LEU A 256 33.66 -36.08 1.11
CA LEU A 256 33.75 -37.49 1.49
C LEU A 256 33.91 -38.42 0.29
N ALA A 257 33.21 -38.14 -0.82
CA ALA A 257 33.29 -38.94 -2.05
C ALA A 257 34.66 -38.85 -2.74
N VAL A 258 35.38 -37.72 -2.59
CA VAL A 258 36.75 -37.55 -3.12
C VAL A 258 37.79 -38.26 -2.23
N ALA A 259 37.47 -38.52 -0.97
CA ALA A 259 38.38 -39.14 0.00
C ALA A 259 38.36 -40.69 -0.02
N THR A 260 37.42 -41.30 -0.74
CA THR A 260 37.26 -42.76 -0.92
C THR A 260 37.73 -43.21 -2.29
#